data_AF-A0A8J9Z493-F1
#
_entry.id   AF-A0A8J9Z493-F1
#
_cell.length_a   1.000
_cell.length_b   1.000
_cell.length_c   1.000
_cell.angle_alpha   90.00
_cell.angle_beta   90.00
_cell.angle_gamma   90.00
#
_symmetry.space_group_name_H-M   'P 1'
#
loop_
_entity.id
_entity.type
_entity.pdbx_description
1 polymer ?
#
loop_
_entity_poly.entity_id
_entity_poly.type
_entity_poly.pdbx_seq_one_letter_code
_entity_poly.pdbx_strand_id
1 'polypeptide(L)'
;MNVPMSRYNCLLLRHGVAGYLGYTIADVLMMMRHKSLFSKVFLVHHFVGTLCGLAGTMFTSVPWIMSTYLYYEASSPFVHLRFLLSNLGWKKTRLYTVNALLLMTVFFLCRVAIIPVYWRTVYLLYTDGSFPQIDAFVYYLMLYGRVFFDILNVYWFSLMMKVFFEMFVWPNRASKKDN
;
A
#
# COMPACT_ATOMS: atom_id res chain seq x y z
N MET A 1 -11.98 0.93 35.32
CA MET A 1 -12.47 1.67 34.13
C MET A 1 -12.64 0.69 32.98
N ASN A 2 -13.88 0.42 32.58
CA ASN A 2 -14.19 -0.47 31.46
C ASN A 2 -13.82 0.23 30.15
N VAL A 3 -12.68 -0.16 29.56
CA VAL A 3 -12.37 0.23 28.18
C VAL A 3 -13.30 -0.59 27.29
N PRO A 4 -14.23 0.02 26.53
CA PRO A 4 -15.21 -0.75 25.78
C PRO A 4 -14.51 -1.56 24.68
N MET A 5 -14.76 -2.87 24.67
CA MET A 5 -14.31 -3.90 23.72
C MET A 5 -14.49 -3.52 22.23
N SER A 6 -15.29 -2.48 21.95
CA SER A 6 -15.57 -1.90 20.63
C SER A 6 -14.36 -1.43 19.81
N ARG A 7 -13.18 -1.23 20.44
CA ARG A 7 -11.98 -0.73 19.73
C ARG A 7 -11.15 -1.82 19.04
N TYR A 8 -11.37 -3.10 19.36
CA TYR A 8 -10.45 -4.18 18.97
C TYR A 8 -11.01 -5.18 17.96
N ASN A 9 -12.33 -5.39 17.89
CA ASN A 9 -12.88 -6.46 17.05
C ASN A 9 -13.95 -5.90 16.09
N CYS A 10 -13.52 -5.52 14.89
CA CYS A 10 -14.41 -5.16 13.79
C CYS A 10 -14.49 -6.33 12.81
N LEU A 11 -15.63 -7.03 12.80
CA LEU A 11 -15.84 -8.20 11.96
C LEU A 11 -15.71 -7.85 10.46
N LEU A 12 -16.26 -6.71 10.05
CA LEU A 12 -16.17 -6.23 8.67
C LEU A 12 -14.71 -6.01 8.24
N LEU A 13 -13.92 -5.36 9.10
CA LEU A 13 -12.49 -5.18 8.85
C LEU A 13 -11.78 -6.53 8.76
N ARG A 14 -12.09 -7.47 9.66
CA ARG A 14 -11.46 -8.79 9.67
C ARG A 14 -11.75 -9.58 8.40
N HIS A 15 -12.97 -9.52 7.88
CA HIS A 15 -13.29 -10.10 6.57
C HIS A 15 -12.55 -9.40 5.43
N GLY A 16 -12.44 -8.07 5.47
CA GLY A 16 -11.64 -7.32 4.50
C GLY A 16 -10.17 -7.72 4.53
N VAL A 17 -9.58 -7.90 5.72
CA VAL A 17 -8.21 -8.36 5.91
C VAL A 17 -8.01 -9.81 5.47
N ALA A 18 -9.00 -10.68 5.70
CA ALA A 18 -8.95 -12.06 5.22
C ALA A 18 -9.00 -12.12 3.67
N GLY A 19 -9.85 -11.28 3.05
CA GLY A 19 -9.87 -11.10 1.60
C GLY A 19 -8.52 -10.58 1.07
N TYR A 20 -7.94 -9.60 1.77
CA TYR A 20 -6.60 -9.09 1.49
C TYR A 20 -5.54 -10.19 1.52
N LEU A 21 -5.49 -10.94 2.61
CA LEU A 21 -4.57 -12.06 2.79
C LEU A 21 -4.70 -13.11 1.67
N GLY A 22 -5.94 -13.46 1.31
CA GLY A 22 -6.21 -14.45 0.27
C GLY A 22 -5.58 -14.06 -1.07
N TYR A 23 -5.79 -12.82 -1.53
CA TYR A 23 -5.23 -12.40 -2.81
C TYR A 23 -3.71 -12.15 -2.72
N THR A 24 -3.17 -11.64 -1.61
CA THR A 24 -1.71 -11.44 -1.51
C THR A 24 -0.96 -12.76 -1.53
N ILE A 25 -1.51 -13.84 -0.95
CA ILE A 25 -0.96 -15.19 -1.08
C ILE A 25 -0.99 -15.62 -2.55
N ALA A 26 -2.11 -15.44 -3.25
CA ALA A 26 -2.23 -15.78 -4.66
C ALA A 26 -1.20 -15.01 -5.51
N ASP A 27 -1.01 -13.71 -5.25
CA ASP A 27 -0.04 -12.87 -5.92
C ASP A 27 1.39 -13.38 -5.70
N VAL A 28 1.77 -13.71 -4.46
CA VAL A 28 3.09 -14.27 -4.16
C VAL A 28 3.32 -15.57 -4.93
N LEU A 29 2.34 -16.48 -4.95
CA LEU A 29 2.42 -17.74 -5.71
C LEU A 29 2.59 -17.48 -7.22
N MET A 30 1.79 -16.56 -7.77
CA MET A 30 1.87 -16.17 -9.18
C MET A 30 3.22 -15.54 -9.53
N MET A 31 3.73 -14.64 -8.71
CA MET A 31 5.03 -13.99 -8.91
C MET A 31 6.20 -14.97 -8.80
N MET A 32 6.11 -15.96 -7.90
CA MET A 32 7.12 -17.02 -7.79
C MET A 32 7.12 -17.96 -9.00
N ARG A 33 5.95 -18.23 -9.59
CA ARG A 33 5.81 -19.05 -10.80
C ARG A 33 6.24 -18.29 -12.06
N HIS A 34 5.94 -17.00 -12.13
CA HIS A 34 6.18 -16.15 -13.30
C HIS A 34 7.23 -15.07 -13.03
N LYS A 35 8.41 -15.47 -12.55
CA LYS A 35 9.48 -14.55 -12.13
C LYS A 35 9.96 -13.57 -13.21
N SER A 36 9.76 -13.88 -14.49
CA SER A 36 10.14 -13.00 -15.60
C SER A 36 9.20 -11.79 -15.78
N LEU A 37 7.98 -11.86 -15.24
CA LEU A 37 6.97 -10.80 -15.41
C LEU A 37 7.03 -9.74 -14.31
N PHE A 38 7.63 -10.05 -13.17
CA PHE A 38 7.57 -9.21 -11.97
C PHE A 38 8.95 -8.90 -11.42
N SER A 39 9.10 -7.69 -10.88
CA SER A 39 10.32 -7.28 -10.19
C SER A 39 10.44 -7.97 -8.83
N LYS A 40 11.67 -8.26 -8.40
CA LYS A 40 11.95 -8.80 -7.05
C LYS A 40 11.41 -7.90 -5.94
N VAL A 41 11.37 -6.59 -6.16
CA VAL A 41 10.83 -5.61 -5.19
C VAL A 41 9.32 -5.83 -5.00
N PHE A 42 8.58 -6.10 -6.08
CA PHE A 42 7.16 -6.43 -5.98
C PHE A 42 6.95 -7.77 -5.25
N LEU A 43 7.77 -8.79 -5.51
CA LEU A 43 7.69 -10.05 -4.78
C LEU A 43 7.89 -9.84 -3.26
N VAL A 44 8.91 -9.07 -2.86
CA VAL A 44 9.16 -8.75 -1.45
C VAL A 44 8.00 -7.95 -0.86
N HIS A 45 7.46 -6.99 -1.61
CA HIS A 45 6.29 -6.21 -1.20
C HIS A 45 5.08 -7.09 -0.86
N HIS A 46 4.69 -8.00 -1.76
CA HIS A 46 3.56 -8.90 -1.52
C HIS A 46 3.86 -9.95 -0.45
N PHE A 47 5.12 -10.37 -0.30
CA PHE A 47 5.52 -11.29 0.77
C PHE A 47 5.39 -10.64 2.16
N VAL A 48 5.94 -9.42 2.34
CA VAL A 48 5.80 -8.67 3.60
C VAL A 48 4.32 -8.34 3.86
N GLY A 49 3.56 -7.98 2.83
CA GLY A 49 2.11 -7.77 2.92
C GLY A 49 1.37 -9.01 3.39
N THR A 50 1.72 -10.19 2.88
CA THR A 50 1.16 -11.48 3.30
C THR A 50 1.45 -11.78 4.75
N LEU A 51 2.69 -11.57 5.22
CA LEU A 51 3.03 -11.73 6.64
C LEU A 51 2.22 -10.76 7.53
N CYS A 52 2.06 -9.51 7.09
CA CYS A 52 1.27 -8.52 7.81
C CYS A 52 -0.22 -8.90 7.85
N GLY A 53 -0.78 -9.34 6.71
CA GLY A 53 -2.17 -9.80 6.59
C GLY A 53 -2.46 -11.05 7.40
N LEU A 54 -1.49 -11.98 7.50
CA LEU A 54 -1.62 -13.17 8.34
C LEU A 54 -1.76 -12.80 9.81
N ALA A 55 -0.84 -11.96 10.32
CA ALA A 55 -0.94 -11.45 11.69
C ALA A 55 -2.22 -10.62 11.89
N GLY A 56 -2.61 -9.78 10.93
CA GLY A 56 -3.86 -9.01 10.99
C GLY A 56 -5.15 -9.85 11.00
N THR A 57 -5.10 -11.07 10.46
CA THR A 57 -6.24 -12.01 10.47
C THR A 57 -6.29 -12.83 11.75
N MET A 58 -5.12 -13.22 12.26
CA MET A 58 -4.98 -14.09 13.44
C MET A 58 -5.16 -13.32 14.75
N PHE A 59 -4.69 -12.06 14.83
CA PHE A 59 -4.70 -11.26 16.04
C PHE A 59 -5.72 -10.12 15.97
N THR A 60 -6.56 -9.99 16.99
CA THR A 60 -7.57 -8.93 17.11
C THR A 60 -7.04 -7.63 17.73
N SER A 61 -5.74 -7.55 18.03
CA SER A 61 -5.13 -6.40 18.71
C SER A 61 -4.63 -5.31 17.77
N VAL A 62 -4.62 -5.55 16.45
CA VAL A 62 -4.07 -4.63 15.43
C VAL A 62 -5.04 -4.11 14.35
N PRO A 63 -6.36 -3.98 14.60
CA PRO A 63 -7.32 -3.55 13.57
C PRO A 63 -7.01 -2.14 13.03
N TRP A 64 -6.56 -1.23 13.90
CA TRP A 64 -6.22 0.14 13.51
C TRP A 64 -5.05 0.17 12.50
N ILE A 65 -4.05 -0.71 12.65
CA ILE A 65 -2.95 -0.84 11.68
C ILE A 65 -3.49 -1.42 10.37
N MET A 66 -4.23 -2.52 10.44
CA MET A 66 -4.73 -3.19 9.24
C MET A 66 -5.71 -2.34 8.43
N SER A 67 -6.47 -1.46 9.08
CA SER A 67 -7.34 -0.52 8.39
C SER A 67 -6.57 0.41 7.44
N THR A 68 -5.34 0.81 7.82
CA THR A 68 -4.49 1.63 6.95
C THR A 68 -3.93 0.83 5.77
N TYR A 69 -3.66 -0.46 5.96
CA TYR A 69 -3.24 -1.35 4.86
C TYR A 69 -4.35 -1.52 3.82
N LEU A 70 -5.60 -1.71 4.25
CA LEU A 70 -6.73 -1.76 3.31
C LEU A 70 -6.93 -0.43 2.58
N TYR A 71 -6.63 0.70 3.24
CA TYR A 71 -6.69 2.01 2.59
C TYR A 71 -5.67 2.12 1.44
N TYR A 72 -4.50 1.47 1.56
CA TYR A 72 -3.50 1.43 0.48
C TYR A 72 -4.02 0.74 -0.78
N GLU A 73 -4.94 -0.21 -0.64
CA GLU A 73 -5.49 -0.95 -1.77
C GLU A 73 -6.46 -0.14 -2.63
N ALA A 74 -6.92 1.02 -2.14
CA ALA A 74 -7.74 1.93 -2.93
C ALA A 74 -7.03 2.42 -4.21
N SER A 75 -5.69 2.47 -4.22
CA SER A 75 -4.93 2.83 -5.44
C SER A 75 -4.72 1.67 -6.41
N SER A 76 -4.86 0.42 -5.96
CA SER A 76 -4.53 -0.79 -6.72
C SER A 76 -5.32 -0.95 -8.03
N PRO A 77 -6.63 -0.60 -8.11
CA PRO A 77 -7.36 -0.62 -9.37
C PRO A 77 -6.73 0.26 -10.45
N PHE A 78 -6.20 1.43 -10.09
CA PHE A 78 -5.57 2.36 -11.04
C PHE A 78 -4.21 1.86 -11.50
N VAL A 79 -3.45 1.18 -10.62
CA VAL A 79 -2.19 0.51 -10.97
C VAL A 79 -2.45 -0.60 -11.97
N HIS A 80 -3.45 -1.45 -11.70
CA HIS A 80 -3.82 -2.57 -12.59
C HIS A 80 -4.36 -2.08 -13.94
N LEU A 81 -5.21 -1.05 -13.94
CA LEU A 81 -5.70 -0.46 -15.18
C LEU A 81 -4.55 0.11 -16.02
N ARG A 82 -3.56 0.77 -15.39
CA ARG A 82 -2.38 1.28 -16.10
C ARG A 82 -1.57 0.14 -16.72
N PHE A 83 -1.35 -0.94 -15.97
CA PHE A 83 -0.62 -2.12 -16.46
C PHE A 83 -1.35 -2.78 -17.63
N LEU A 84 -2.66 -2.96 -17.52
CA LEU A 84 -3.50 -3.52 -18.60
C LEU A 84 -3.42 -2.66 -19.87
N LEU A 85 -3.66 -1.36 -19.76
CA LEU A 85 -3.59 -0.43 -20.89
C LEU A 85 -2.19 -0.41 -21.52
N SER A 86 -1.13 -0.51 -20.71
CA SER A 86 0.24 -0.62 -21.20
C SER A 86 0.46 -1.87 -22.05
N ASN A 87 -0.04 -3.03 -21.58
CA ASN A 87 0.12 -4.30 -22.29
C ASN A 87 -0.73 -4.40 -23.56
N LEU A 88 -1.86 -3.69 -23.61
CA LEU A 88 -2.66 -3.54 -24.83
C LEU A 88 -2.05 -2.55 -25.85
N GLY A 89 -0.91 -1.92 -25.54
CA GLY A 89 -0.29 -0.91 -26.41
C GLY A 89 -0.97 0.45 -26.38
N TRP A 90 -1.89 0.69 -25.44
CA TRP A 90 -2.75 1.88 -25.39
C TRP A 90 -2.14 3.07 -24.62
N LYS A 91 -0.80 3.13 -24.53
CA LYS A 91 -0.07 4.18 -23.79
C LYS A 91 -0.32 5.60 -24.31
N LYS A 92 -0.67 5.74 -25.59
CA LYS A 92 -0.95 7.04 -26.24
C LYS A 92 -2.40 7.51 -26.08
N THR A 93 -3.26 6.72 -25.45
CA THR A 93 -4.68 7.06 -25.29
C THR A 93 -4.90 8.09 -24.19
N ARG A 94 -5.94 8.92 -24.33
CA ARG A 94 -6.37 9.84 -23.25
C ARG A 94 -6.71 9.09 -21.97
N LEU A 95 -7.28 7.88 -22.08
CA LEU A 95 -7.59 7.02 -20.94
C LEU A 95 -6.34 6.66 -20.13
N TYR A 96 -5.23 6.34 -20.78
CA TYR A 96 -3.97 6.05 -20.10
C TYR A 96 -3.46 7.27 -19.31
N THR A 97 -3.52 8.46 -19.91
CA THR A 97 -3.10 9.71 -19.24
C THR A 97 -4.04 10.09 -18.09
N VAL A 98 -5.36 9.99 -18.26
CA VAL A 98 -6.33 10.28 -17.19
C VAL A 98 -6.15 9.30 -16.03
N ASN A 99 -6.01 8.00 -16.32
CA ASN A 99 -5.72 7.00 -15.28
C ASN A 99 -4.37 7.27 -14.59
N ALA A 100 -3.36 7.79 -15.30
CA ALA A 100 -2.09 8.18 -14.70
C ALA A 100 -2.25 9.27 -13.64
N LEU A 101 -3.05 10.30 -13.95
CA LEU A 101 -3.32 11.40 -13.03
C LEU A 101 -4.14 10.93 -11.83
N LEU A 102 -5.20 10.16 -12.08
CA LEU A 102 -6.02 9.57 -11.01
C LEU A 102 -5.20 8.65 -10.11
N LEU A 103 -4.36 7.78 -10.69
CA LEU A 103 -3.43 6.94 -9.94
C LEU A 103 -2.55 7.79 -9.02
N MET A 104 -1.93 8.85 -9.54
CA MET A 104 -1.05 9.71 -8.76
C MET A 104 -1.79 10.39 -7.59
N THR A 105 -3.00 10.93 -7.84
CA THR A 105 -3.82 11.57 -6.82
C THR A 105 -4.26 10.58 -5.74
N VAL A 106 -4.81 9.43 -6.13
CA VAL A 106 -5.28 8.41 -5.17
C VAL A 106 -4.10 7.80 -4.41
N PHE A 107 -2.96 7.56 -5.08
CA PHE A 107 -1.76 7.07 -4.42
C PHE A 107 -1.25 8.06 -3.37
N PHE A 108 -1.23 9.36 -3.67
CA PHE A 108 -0.88 10.38 -2.69
C PHE A 108 -1.81 10.37 -1.48
N LEU A 109 -3.12 10.45 -1.71
CA LEU A 109 -4.12 10.54 -0.63
C LEU A 109 -4.15 9.28 0.24
N CYS A 110 -4.13 8.11 -0.40
CA CYS A 110 -4.30 6.84 0.28
C CYS A 110 -3.03 6.29 0.90
N ARG A 111 -1.84 6.63 0.38
CA ARG A 111 -0.58 6.02 0.83
C ARG A 111 0.39 7.02 1.45
N VAL A 112 0.51 8.23 0.91
CA VAL A 112 1.54 9.20 1.37
C VAL A 112 0.99 10.16 2.42
N ALA A 113 -0.18 10.77 2.15
CA ALA A 113 -0.79 11.75 3.04
C ALA A 113 -1.22 11.15 4.40
N ILE A 114 -1.50 9.84 4.44
CA ILE A 114 -1.90 9.14 5.66
C ILE A 114 -0.73 8.81 6.59
N ILE A 115 0.52 8.84 6.10
CA ILE A 115 1.74 8.57 6.90
C ILE A 115 1.82 9.49 8.13
N PRO A 116 1.80 10.83 7.99
CA PRO A 116 1.89 11.71 9.16
C PRO A 116 0.71 11.56 10.12
N VAL A 117 -0.50 11.31 9.59
CA VAL A 117 -1.71 11.10 10.40
C VAL A 117 -1.57 9.85 11.28
N TYR A 118 -1.05 8.76 10.70
CA TYR A 118 -0.81 7.53 11.42
C TYR A 118 0.24 7.70 12.53
N TRP A 119 1.42 8.24 12.20
CA TRP A 119 2.50 8.38 13.17
C TRP A 119 2.14 9.36 14.30
N ARG A 120 1.38 10.42 13.99
CA ARG A 120 0.78 11.28 15.02
C ARG A 120 -0.17 10.50 15.93
N THR A 121 -1.00 9.62 15.38
CA THR A 121 -1.93 8.80 16.17
C THR A 121 -1.19 7.84 17.08
N VAL A 122 -0.13 7.19 16.57
CA VAL A 122 0.75 6.31 17.38
C VAL A 122 1.39 7.09 18.51
N TYR A 123 1.94 8.28 18.22
CA TYR A 123 2.55 9.14 19.21
C TYR A 123 1.57 9.51 20.33
N LEU A 124 0.36 9.95 19.98
CA LEU A 124 -0.67 10.30 20.97
C LEU A 124 -1.11 9.10 21.80
N LEU A 125 -1.30 7.92 21.19
CA LEU A 125 -1.66 6.70 21.93
C LEU A 125 -0.57 6.30 22.93
N TYR A 126 0.70 6.52 22.58
CA TYR A 126 1.82 6.26 23.46
C TYR A 126 1.89 7.26 24.62
N THR A 127 1.76 8.56 24.34
CA THR A 127 1.80 9.61 25.38
C THR A 127 0.61 9.54 26.34
N ASP A 128 -0.56 9.19 25.84
CA ASP A 128 -1.80 9.10 26.64
C ASP A 128 -1.89 7.79 27.44
N GLY A 129 -0.87 6.93 27.39
CA GLY A 129 -0.87 5.61 28.05
C GLY A 129 -1.97 4.68 27.56
N SER A 130 -2.64 5.03 26.46
CA SER A 130 -3.79 4.34 25.88
C SER A 130 -3.37 3.34 24.80
N PHE A 131 -2.08 3.03 24.72
CA PHE A 131 -1.53 2.12 23.74
C PHE A 131 -2.13 0.71 23.93
N PRO A 132 -2.67 0.09 22.87
CA PRO A 132 -3.21 -1.25 22.95
C PRO A 132 -2.23 -2.27 23.53
N GLN A 133 -2.75 -3.17 24.37
CA GLN A 133 -2.02 -4.37 24.76
C GLN A 133 -1.90 -5.29 23.53
N ILE A 134 -0.71 -5.30 22.93
CA ILE A 134 -0.38 -6.11 21.75
C ILE A 134 0.80 -6.99 22.16
N ASP A 135 0.74 -8.26 21.76
CA ASP A 135 1.87 -9.16 21.92
C ASP A 135 3.13 -8.58 21.26
N ALA A 136 4.28 -8.67 21.93
CA ALA A 136 5.51 -8.01 21.49
C ALA A 136 5.91 -8.43 20.07
N PHE A 137 5.77 -9.71 19.72
CA PHE A 137 6.09 -10.20 18.38
C PHE A 137 5.19 -9.54 17.32
N VAL A 138 3.89 -9.48 17.58
CA VAL A 138 2.91 -8.88 16.65
C VAL A 138 3.16 -7.38 16.50
N TYR A 139 3.46 -6.69 17.60
CA TYR A 139 3.75 -5.26 17.59
C TYR A 139 4.96 -4.95 16.69
N TYR A 140 6.10 -5.63 16.91
CA TYR A 140 7.29 -5.40 16.10
C TYR A 140 7.08 -5.80 14.64
N LEU A 141 6.42 -6.92 14.36
CA LEU A 141 6.10 -7.35 13.00
C LEU A 141 5.30 -6.28 12.24
N MET A 142 4.24 -5.76 12.86
CA MET A 142 3.42 -4.71 12.27
C MET A 142 4.17 -3.38 12.13
N LEU A 143 4.99 -3.00 13.12
CA LEU A 143 5.75 -1.76 13.11
C LEU A 143 6.79 -1.75 11.97
N TYR A 144 7.60 -2.81 11.87
CA TYR A 144 8.60 -2.93 10.81
C TYR A 144 7.95 -3.10 9.44
N GLY A 145 6.88 -3.89 9.35
CA GLY A 145 6.07 -3.98 8.13
C GLY A 145 5.59 -2.60 7.70
N ARG A 146 5.06 -1.81 8.63
CA ARG A 146 4.56 -0.47 8.35
C ARG A 146 5.66 0.47 7.83
N VAL A 147 6.79 0.54 8.53
CA VAL A 147 7.94 1.36 8.10
C VAL A 147 8.41 0.97 6.69
N PHE A 148 8.46 -0.34 6.40
CA PHE A 148 8.79 -0.85 5.08
C PHE A 148 7.84 -0.34 3.99
N PHE A 149 6.52 -0.40 4.21
CA PHE A 149 5.54 0.12 3.24
C PHE A 149 5.59 1.64 3.11
N ASP A 150 5.81 2.38 4.20
CA ASP A 150 5.91 3.85 4.15
C ASP A 150 7.10 4.29 3.28
N ILE A 151 8.28 3.69 3.47
CA ILE A 151 9.47 3.98 2.65
C ILE A 151 9.20 3.65 1.18
N LEU A 152 8.66 2.47 0.91
CA LEU A 152 8.40 2.01 -0.44
C LEU A 152 7.35 2.87 -1.16
N ASN A 153 6.29 3.27 -0.45
CA ASN A 153 5.25 4.15 -1.00
C ASN A 153 5.80 5.54 -1.30
N VAL A 154 6.61 6.14 -0.43
CA VAL A 154 7.28 7.43 -0.71
C VAL A 154 8.20 7.30 -1.92
N TYR A 155 8.97 6.22 -2.01
CA TYR A 155 9.82 5.94 -3.16
C TYR A 155 9.02 5.85 -4.46
N TRP A 156 7.96 5.02 -4.51
CA TRP A 156 7.11 4.92 -5.70
C TRP A 156 6.41 6.22 -6.06
N PHE A 157 5.96 6.99 -5.07
CA PHE A 157 5.38 8.30 -5.33
C PHE A 157 6.40 9.26 -5.97
N SER A 158 7.65 9.27 -5.50
CA SER A 158 8.70 10.09 -6.10
C SER A 158 8.98 9.72 -7.56
N LEU A 159 8.89 8.43 -7.93
CA LEU A 159 8.99 7.98 -9.31
C LEU A 159 7.80 8.47 -10.15
N MET A 160 6.58 8.41 -9.61
CA MET A 160 5.38 8.91 -10.31
C MET A 160 5.50 10.43 -10.55
N MET A 161 5.94 11.19 -9.54
CA MET A 161 6.17 12.63 -9.66
C MET A 161 7.22 12.95 -10.72
N LYS A 162 8.33 12.21 -10.75
CA LYS A 162 9.35 12.37 -11.78
C LYS A 162 8.77 12.20 -13.19
N VAL A 163 7.99 11.14 -13.42
CA VAL A 163 7.33 10.89 -14.71
C VAL A 163 6.35 12.02 -15.05
N PHE A 164 5.59 12.51 -14.07
CA PHE A 164 4.68 13.64 -14.26
C PHE A 164 5.41 14.92 -14.68
N PHE A 165 6.50 15.27 -13.98
CA PHE A 165 7.30 16.45 -14.33
C PHE A 165 7.94 16.32 -15.72
N GLU A 166 8.47 15.14 -16.07
CA GLU A 166 9.04 14.89 -17.40
C GLU A 166 7.98 15.03 -18.52
N MET A 167 6.73 14.63 -18.27
CA MET A 167 5.65 14.71 -19.27
C MET A 167 5.04 16.10 -19.42
N PHE A 168 4.79 16.81 -18.32
CA PHE A 168 3.98 18.03 -18.33
C PHE A 168 4.79 19.33 -18.15
N VAL A 169 5.90 19.28 -17.43
CA VAL A 169 6.67 20.49 -17.06
C VAL A 169 7.97 20.58 -17.86
N TRP A 170 8.62 19.45 -18.13
CA TRP A 170 9.92 19.39 -18.81
C TRP A 170 9.96 18.48 -20.05
N PRO A 171 9.06 18.67 -21.03
CA PRO A 171 8.95 17.78 -22.19
C PRO A 171 10.24 17.68 -23.02
N ASN A 172 11.08 18.72 -23.03
CA ASN A 172 12.37 18.73 -23.76
C ASN A 172 13.42 17.72 -23.24
N ARG A 173 13.22 17.12 -22.05
CA ARG A 173 14.08 16.02 -21.55
C ARG A 173 13.56 14.64 -21.97
N ALA A 174 12.26 14.49 -22.21
CA ALA A 174 11.67 13.23 -22.63
C ALA A 174 12.10 12.87 -24.08
N SER A 175 12.15 13.85 -24.98
CA SER A 175 12.54 13.64 -26.39
C SER A 175 14.01 13.21 -26.59
N LYS A 176 14.89 13.46 -25.61
CA LYS A 176 16.31 13.04 -25.65
C LYS A 176 16.51 11.58 -25.23
N LYS A 177 15.49 10.91 -24.68
CA LYS A 177 15.59 9.55 -24.15
C LYS A 177 15.11 8.48 -25.14
N ASP A 178 14.41 8.90 -26.19
CA ASP A 178 13.84 8.06 -27.25
C ASP A 178 14.67 8.09 -28.56
N ASN A 179 15.82 8.81 -28.55
CA ASN A 179 16.84 8.81 -29.61
C ASN A 179 18.11 8.12 -29.12
#